data_AF-A0A1H7LHF4-F1
#
_entry.id   AF-A0A1H7LHF4-F1
#
_cell.length_a   1.000
_cell.length_b   1.000
_cell.length_c   1.000
_cell.angle_alpha   90.00
_cell.angle_beta   90.00
_cell.angle_gamma   90.00
#
_symmetry.space_group_name_H-M   'P 1'
#
loop_
_entity.id
_entity.type
_entity.pdbx_description
1 polymer ?
#
loop_
_entity_poly.entity_id
_entity_poly.type
_entity_poly.pdbx_seq_one_letter_code
_entity_poly.pdbx_strand_id
1 'polypeptide(L)'
;MLTSIEYQGKIVQALGEFSWGNDLNIIFEVLSNRFDSFNDNGFYPHPDEVALRQELKEVSTLRKLAEHIRALDAHGVVLQKLGLQGLPEDRRNAALYALTLMLGYPTSTDQRTGRVAWDVKARPETDAGNQMEIHVAPVFGPPVRSDDLFTMRWRYDSIKKGLEARPDMSSPELVEALEIMHCVAEQEAVRFMEQLPTDTLLLADNHRMLHGRTTYTDERRHLVRIRMSDVPNAERVGPSGVVRD
;
A
#
# COMPACT_ATOMS: atom_id res chain seq x y z
N MET A 1 3.57 -22.96 4.25
CA MET A 1 3.52 -21.51 4.53
C MET A 1 2.47 -20.88 3.63
N LEU A 2 2.63 -20.93 2.31
CA LEU A 2 1.50 -20.82 1.38
C LEU A 2 1.01 -22.23 1.02
N THR A 3 -0.30 -22.45 0.99
CA THR A 3 -0.91 -23.78 0.80
C THR A 3 -1.78 -23.89 -0.43
N SER A 4 -2.26 -22.76 -0.95
CA SER A 4 -2.78 -22.65 -2.32
C SER A 4 -2.22 -21.40 -2.97
N ILE A 5 -2.02 -21.46 -4.29
CA ILE A 5 -1.58 -20.35 -5.12
C ILE A 5 -2.33 -20.47 -6.45
N GLU A 6 -3.10 -19.45 -6.79
CA GLU A 6 -3.87 -19.36 -8.03
C GLU A 6 -3.53 -18.05 -8.74
N TYR A 7 -3.26 -18.14 -10.05
CA TYR A 7 -2.89 -17.00 -10.88
C TYR A 7 -4.04 -16.61 -11.81
N GLN A 8 -4.32 -15.31 -11.87
CA GLN A 8 -5.14 -14.67 -12.89
C GLN A 8 -4.30 -13.59 -13.57
N GLY A 9 -3.55 -13.97 -14.62
CA GLY A 9 -2.54 -13.09 -15.22
C GLY A 9 -1.41 -12.79 -14.23
N LYS A 10 -1.16 -11.50 -13.95
CA LYS A 10 -0.18 -11.02 -12.96
C LYS A 10 -0.78 -10.76 -11.57
N ILE A 11 -1.95 -11.32 -11.30
CA ILE A 11 -2.61 -11.26 -9.99
C ILE A 11 -2.57 -12.67 -9.38
N VAL A 12 -2.17 -12.76 -8.11
CA VAL A 12 -2.13 -14.00 -7.35
C VAL A 12 -3.10 -13.96 -6.19
N GLN A 13 -3.86 -15.03 -6.04
CA GLN A 13 -4.57 -15.36 -4.81
C GLN A 13 -3.83 -16.50 -4.12
N ALA A 14 -3.51 -16.32 -2.85
CA ALA A 14 -2.81 -17.33 -2.06
C ALA A 14 -3.44 -17.51 -0.69
N LEU A 15 -3.42 -18.74 -0.20
CA LEU A 15 -3.83 -19.07 1.16
C LEU A 15 -2.59 -19.28 2.03
N GLY A 16 -2.55 -18.55 3.14
CA GLY A 16 -1.59 -18.77 4.22
C GLY A 16 -2.03 -19.93 5.12
N GLU A 17 -1.07 -20.72 5.54
CA GLU A 17 -1.19 -21.61 6.69
C GLU A 17 0.12 -21.56 7.48
N PHE A 18 0.21 -20.56 8.36
CA PHE A 18 1.32 -20.44 9.28
C PHE A 18 0.90 -19.65 10.53
N SER A 19 1.63 -19.86 11.61
CA SER A 19 1.46 -19.15 12.87
C SER A 19 2.74 -18.37 13.16
N TRP A 20 2.60 -17.15 13.66
CA TRP A 20 3.74 -16.34 14.07
C TRP A 20 4.46 -16.93 15.30
N GLY A 21 3.77 -17.72 16.13
CA GLY A 21 4.37 -18.40 17.29
C GLY A 21 5.28 -17.48 18.13
N ASN A 22 6.49 -17.97 18.45
CA ASN A 22 7.47 -17.17 19.18
C ASN A 22 8.13 -16.06 18.34
N ASP A 23 8.11 -16.17 17.01
CA ASP A 23 8.67 -15.15 16.13
C ASP A 23 7.94 -13.80 16.29
N LEU A 24 6.66 -13.82 16.67
CA LEU A 24 5.93 -12.60 17.02
C LEU A 24 6.55 -11.86 18.22
N ASN A 25 7.05 -12.60 19.21
CA ASN A 25 7.69 -12.01 20.37
C ASN A 25 9.03 -11.39 19.99
N ILE A 26 9.81 -12.09 19.16
CA ILE A 26 11.10 -11.61 18.66
C ILE A 26 10.91 -10.34 17.84
N ILE A 27 9.95 -10.33 16.89
CA ILE A 27 9.62 -9.14 16.09
C ILE A 27 9.29 -7.96 16.99
N PHE A 28 8.40 -8.19 17.96
CA PHE A 28 7.97 -7.13 18.87
C PHE A 28 9.13 -6.59 19.71
N GLU A 29 10.00 -7.46 20.23
CA GLU A 29 11.17 -7.05 21.03
C GLU A 29 12.15 -6.22 20.21
N VAL A 30 12.50 -6.68 19.00
CA VAL A 30 13.38 -5.96 18.07
C VAL A 30 12.85 -4.57 17.76
N LEU A 31 11.53 -4.44 17.55
CA LEU A 31 10.91 -3.15 17.26
C LEU A 31 10.73 -2.29 18.52
N SER A 32 10.43 -2.86 19.69
CA SER A 32 10.18 -2.10 20.93
C SER A 32 11.43 -1.38 21.42
N ASN A 33 12.60 -1.85 21.02
CA ASN A 33 13.87 -1.17 21.29
C ASN A 33 14.06 0.13 20.49
N ARG A 34 13.20 0.39 19.50
CA ARG A 34 13.32 1.52 18.54
C ARG A 34 12.07 2.38 18.43
N PHE A 35 10.92 1.85 18.84
CA PHE A 35 9.64 2.54 18.80
C PHE A 35 9.05 2.62 20.19
N ASP A 36 8.66 3.83 20.61
CA ASP A 36 8.06 4.07 21.93
C ASP A 36 6.62 3.52 22.04
N SER A 37 5.91 3.36 20.92
CA SER A 37 4.55 2.81 20.91
C SER A 37 4.17 2.20 19.55
N PHE A 38 3.19 1.30 19.58
CA PHE A 38 2.66 0.58 18.42
C PHE A 38 1.17 0.82 18.16
N ASN A 39 0.53 1.71 18.93
CA ASN A 39 -0.92 1.91 18.93
C ASN A 39 -1.36 3.00 17.94
N ASP A 40 -2.66 3.03 17.61
CA ASP A 40 -3.29 4.04 16.77
C ASP A 40 -2.68 4.16 15.36
N ASN A 41 -2.10 3.05 14.87
CA ASN A 41 -1.38 2.94 13.59
C ASN A 41 -0.13 3.84 13.47
N GLY A 42 0.38 4.39 14.56
CA GLY A 42 1.43 5.41 14.54
C GLY A 42 2.85 4.90 14.41
N PHE A 43 3.15 4.06 13.41
CA PHE A 43 4.55 3.88 13.01
C PHE A 43 5.04 5.11 12.24
N TYR A 44 6.30 5.47 12.43
CA TYR A 44 7.01 6.44 11.62
C TYR A 44 8.09 5.71 10.82
N PRO A 45 8.54 6.23 9.67
CA PRO A 45 9.77 5.75 9.08
C PRO A 45 10.90 5.84 10.10
N HIS A 46 11.67 4.78 10.26
CA HIS A 46 12.79 4.79 11.21
C HIS A 46 14.07 5.20 10.46
N PRO A 47 14.93 6.08 11.01
CA PRO A 47 16.17 6.49 10.33
C PRO A 47 17.08 5.28 10.01
N ASP A 48 17.12 4.29 10.91
CA ASP A 48 17.95 3.08 10.77
C ASP A 48 17.22 1.87 10.15
N GLU A 49 16.23 2.10 9.27
CA GLU A 49 15.46 1.03 8.61
C GLU A 49 16.32 -0.06 7.96
N VAL A 50 17.51 0.29 7.44
CA VAL A 50 18.43 -0.68 6.84
C VAL A 50 18.97 -1.66 7.89
N ALA A 51 19.43 -1.16 9.03
CA ALA A 51 19.94 -1.99 10.12
C ALA A 51 18.80 -2.83 10.73
N LEU A 52 17.65 -2.20 10.98
CA LEU A 52 16.46 -2.88 11.49
C LEU A 52 16.02 -4.03 10.57
N ARG A 53 16.05 -3.81 9.25
CA ARG A 53 15.74 -4.87 8.27
C ARG A 53 16.72 -6.04 8.36
N GLN A 54 18.00 -5.81 8.66
CA GLN A 54 18.96 -6.91 8.81
C GLN A 54 18.65 -7.75 10.05
N GLU A 55 18.34 -7.12 11.18
CA GLU A 55 17.95 -7.85 12.41
C GLU A 55 16.68 -8.68 12.19
N LEU A 56 15.68 -8.11 11.51
CA LEU A 56 14.43 -8.82 11.22
C LEU A 56 14.59 -9.99 10.24
N LYS A 57 15.66 -10.06 9.44
CA LYS A 57 15.94 -11.23 8.58
C LYS A 57 16.25 -12.49 9.38
N GLU A 58 16.73 -12.35 10.62
CA GLU A 58 17.01 -13.50 11.48
C GLU A 58 15.73 -14.16 12.00
N VAL A 59 14.58 -13.47 11.88
CA VAL A 59 13.27 -14.04 12.22
C VAL A 59 12.80 -14.97 11.10
N SER A 60 12.85 -16.28 11.36
CA SER A 60 12.63 -17.36 10.39
C SER A 60 11.30 -17.27 9.65
N THR A 61 10.19 -17.11 10.36
CA THR A 61 8.84 -17.07 9.76
C THR A 61 8.66 -15.84 8.89
N LEU A 62 9.10 -14.68 9.39
CA LEU A 62 9.04 -13.41 8.67
C LEU A 62 9.87 -13.45 7.38
N ARG A 63 11.11 -13.94 7.47
CA ARG A 63 12.00 -14.08 6.31
C ARG A 63 11.41 -15.00 5.25
N LYS A 64 10.99 -16.20 5.64
CA LYS A 64 10.38 -17.18 4.71
C LYS A 64 9.11 -16.60 4.07
N LEU A 65 8.28 -15.88 4.82
CA LEU A 65 7.07 -15.28 4.28
C LEU A 65 7.39 -14.23 3.22
N ALA A 66 8.33 -13.32 3.52
CA ALA A 66 8.77 -12.31 2.58
C ALA A 66 9.43 -12.91 1.33
N GLU A 67 10.23 -13.97 1.48
CA GLU A 67 10.82 -14.73 0.38
C GLU A 67 9.74 -15.35 -0.52
N HIS A 68 8.74 -16.03 0.06
CA HIS A 68 7.64 -16.62 -0.72
C HIS A 68 6.83 -15.55 -1.45
N ILE A 69 6.50 -14.43 -0.81
CA ILE A 69 5.77 -13.33 -1.46
C ILE A 69 6.59 -12.75 -2.62
N ARG A 70 7.89 -12.52 -2.44
CA ARG A 70 8.77 -11.99 -3.50
C ARG A 70 8.98 -12.97 -4.65
N ALA A 71 8.89 -14.26 -4.39
CA ALA A 71 8.97 -15.30 -5.41
C ALA A 71 7.72 -15.39 -6.29
N LEU A 72 6.61 -14.74 -5.91
CA LEU A 72 5.43 -14.64 -6.75
C LEU A 72 5.72 -13.68 -7.90
N ASP A 73 5.73 -14.19 -9.13
CA ASP A 73 5.79 -13.37 -10.36
C ASP A 73 4.44 -12.66 -10.61
N ALA A 74 4.11 -11.71 -9.75
CA ALA A 74 2.84 -11.01 -9.69
C ALA A 74 3.02 -9.51 -9.41
N HIS A 75 2.10 -8.71 -9.93
CA HIS A 75 1.98 -7.28 -9.61
C HIS A 75 0.94 -7.04 -8.51
N GLY A 76 0.07 -8.02 -8.25
CA GLY A 76 -0.95 -7.97 -7.22
C GLY A 76 -1.01 -9.29 -6.48
N VAL A 77 -1.04 -9.24 -5.14
CA VAL A 77 -1.11 -10.44 -4.29
C VAL A 77 -2.22 -10.24 -3.27
N VAL A 78 -3.12 -11.21 -3.22
CA VAL A 78 -4.12 -11.37 -2.17
C VAL A 78 -3.72 -12.59 -1.35
N LEU A 79 -3.24 -12.36 -0.14
CA LEU A 79 -2.83 -13.40 0.78
C LEU A 79 -3.80 -13.45 1.95
N GLN A 80 -4.61 -14.51 2.02
CA GLN A 80 -5.55 -14.74 3.11
C GLN A 80 -4.90 -15.55 4.23
N LYS A 81 -5.44 -15.46 5.45
CA LYS A 81 -4.99 -16.18 6.65
C LYS A 81 -3.52 -15.87 6.99
N LEU A 82 -3.22 -14.59 7.16
CA LEU A 82 -1.88 -14.13 7.57
C LEU A 82 -1.55 -14.44 9.05
N GLY A 83 -2.50 -14.97 9.82
CA GLY A 83 -2.32 -15.29 11.23
C GLY A 83 -2.32 -14.06 12.14
N LEU A 84 -2.86 -12.93 11.68
CA LEU A 84 -2.98 -11.69 12.44
C LEU A 84 -4.31 -11.56 13.18
N GLN A 85 -5.32 -12.37 12.81
CA GLN A 85 -6.62 -12.33 13.48
C GLN A 85 -6.49 -12.66 14.97
N GLY A 86 -7.13 -11.83 15.80
CA GLY A 86 -7.17 -12.04 17.25
C GLY A 86 -5.89 -11.67 17.99
N LEU A 87 -4.83 -11.24 17.28
CA LEU A 87 -3.66 -10.69 17.92
C LEU A 87 -3.98 -9.34 18.59
N PRO A 88 -3.33 -9.02 19.72
CA PRO A 88 -3.29 -7.66 20.25
C PRO A 88 -2.82 -6.66 19.18
N GLU A 89 -3.35 -5.44 19.24
CA GLU A 89 -3.11 -4.41 18.23
C GLU A 89 -1.62 -4.12 18.03
N ASP A 90 -0.88 -3.94 19.12
CA ASP A 90 0.56 -3.69 19.13
C ASP A 90 1.35 -4.79 18.41
N ARG A 91 1.01 -6.06 18.68
CA ARG A 91 1.63 -7.24 18.06
C ARG A 91 1.29 -7.35 16.59
N ARG A 92 0.03 -7.14 16.22
CA ARG A 92 -0.41 -7.11 14.82
C ARG A 92 0.33 -6.03 14.05
N ASN A 93 0.40 -4.84 14.62
CA ASN A 93 1.04 -3.68 14.02
C ASN A 93 2.56 -3.94 13.85
N ALA A 94 3.23 -4.48 14.86
CA ALA A 94 4.64 -4.88 14.79
C ALA A 94 4.90 -5.89 13.65
N ALA A 95 4.07 -6.92 13.52
CA ALA A 95 4.18 -7.89 12.44
C ALA A 95 3.98 -7.25 11.05
N LEU A 96 3.00 -6.35 10.90
CA LEU A 96 2.75 -5.63 9.64
C LEU A 96 3.90 -4.70 9.24
N TYR A 97 4.46 -3.96 10.20
CA TYR A 97 5.62 -3.11 9.95
C TYR A 97 6.83 -3.94 9.53
N ALA A 98 7.13 -5.01 10.28
CA ALA A 98 8.25 -5.90 9.98
C ALA A 98 8.11 -6.56 8.60
N LEU A 99 6.90 -7.05 8.26
CA LEU A 99 6.62 -7.61 6.94
C LEU A 99 6.79 -6.55 5.85
N THR A 100 6.27 -5.34 6.06
CA THR A 100 6.47 -4.24 5.12
C THR A 100 7.95 -3.97 4.92
N LEU A 101 8.74 -3.84 6.00
CA LEU A 101 10.17 -3.56 5.94
C LEU A 101 10.95 -4.65 5.19
N MET A 102 10.47 -5.90 5.26
CA MET A 102 11.04 -7.01 4.51
C MET A 102 10.68 -6.99 3.02
N LEU A 103 9.54 -6.40 2.65
CA LEU A 103 9.05 -6.24 1.27
C LEU A 103 9.50 -4.92 0.60
N GLY A 104 9.76 -3.88 1.36
CA GLY A 104 10.23 -2.56 0.91
C GLY A 104 10.44 -1.64 2.12
N TYR A 105 10.70 -0.36 1.91
CA TYR A 105 10.87 0.61 2.99
C TYR A 105 9.55 1.36 3.24
N PRO A 106 8.92 1.24 4.43
CA PRO A 106 7.67 1.92 4.75
C PRO A 106 7.78 3.43 4.54
N THR A 107 6.80 4.07 3.93
CA THR A 107 6.85 5.53 3.61
C THR A 107 5.78 6.28 4.39
N SER A 108 6.09 7.47 4.91
CA SER A 108 5.08 8.37 5.48
C SER A 108 4.02 8.63 4.43
N THR A 109 2.79 8.19 4.69
CA THR A 109 1.72 8.31 3.71
C THR A 109 0.69 9.37 4.07
N ASP A 110 0.61 9.71 5.35
CA ASP A 110 -0.02 10.96 5.76
C ASP A 110 1.07 12.02 5.92
N GLN A 111 1.14 12.97 4.99
CA GLN A 111 2.11 14.07 5.05
C GLN A 111 1.87 15.01 6.25
N ARG A 112 0.65 15.01 6.81
CA ARG A 112 0.28 15.85 7.95
C ARG A 112 0.70 15.24 9.28
N THR A 113 0.73 13.90 9.37
CA THR A 113 1.08 13.19 10.62
C THR A 113 2.39 12.43 10.54
N GLY A 114 2.99 12.25 9.36
CA GLY A 114 4.24 11.51 9.17
C GLY A 114 4.11 9.98 9.29
N ARG A 115 2.90 9.46 9.56
CA ARG A 115 2.66 8.04 9.84
C ARG A 115 2.79 7.17 8.59
N VAL A 116 3.34 5.96 8.76
CA VAL A 116 3.46 4.96 7.67
C VAL A 116 2.23 4.06 7.54
N ALA A 117 1.39 3.99 8.58
CA ALA A 117 0.13 3.25 8.56
C ALA A 117 -1.04 4.19 8.88
N TRP A 118 -2.18 3.96 8.23
CA TRP A 118 -3.40 4.71 8.53
C TRP A 118 -4.65 3.86 8.31
N ASP A 119 -5.64 4.17 9.14
CA ASP A 119 -6.96 3.58 9.06
C ASP A 119 -7.67 4.01 7.78
N VAL A 120 -8.21 3.01 7.10
CA VAL A 120 -9.07 3.19 5.96
C VAL A 120 -10.51 2.94 6.43
N LYS A 121 -11.17 4.00 6.89
CA LYS A 121 -12.57 4.01 7.36
C LYS A 121 -13.51 4.57 6.28
N ALA A 122 -14.81 4.30 6.43
CA ALA A 122 -15.84 5.04 5.70
C ALA A 122 -15.70 6.52 6.08
N ARG A 123 -15.66 7.41 5.08
CA ARG A 123 -15.64 8.84 5.35
C ARG A 123 -17.07 9.26 5.72
N PRO A 124 -17.30 9.92 6.87
CA PRO A 124 -18.57 10.59 7.07
C PRO A 124 -18.75 11.65 5.96
N GLU A 125 -19.98 11.84 5.51
CA GLU A 125 -20.36 12.99 4.68
C GLU A 125 -20.20 14.25 5.54
N THR A 126 -19.01 14.82 5.57
CA THR A 126 -18.79 16.13 6.17
C THR A 126 -18.20 17.08 5.14
N ASP A 127 -18.81 18.26 5.08
CA ASP A 127 -18.39 19.44 4.33
C ASP A 127 -16.94 19.80 4.68
N ALA A 128 -15.98 19.19 3.97
CA ALA A 128 -14.59 19.60 4.05
C ALA A 128 -14.44 20.93 3.31
N GLY A 129 -14.08 21.97 4.07
CA GLY A 129 -13.91 23.34 3.61
C GLY A 129 -13.24 23.48 2.24
N ASN A 130 -13.80 24.41 1.47
CA ASN A 130 -13.70 24.63 0.03
C ASN A 130 -12.31 25.03 -0.53
N GLN A 131 -11.20 24.63 0.09
CA GLN A 131 -9.87 24.85 -0.48
C GLN A 131 -9.47 23.68 -1.36
N MET A 132 -9.66 23.86 -2.66
CA MET A 132 -9.24 22.92 -3.69
C MET A 132 -7.85 23.32 -4.20
N GLU A 133 -6.86 22.48 -3.94
CA GLU A 133 -5.54 22.61 -4.53
C GLU A 133 -5.51 21.86 -5.87
N ILE A 134 -5.04 22.52 -6.93
CA ILE A 134 -5.00 21.97 -8.29
C ILE A 134 -3.55 21.77 -8.69
N HIS A 135 -3.20 20.53 -9.04
CA HIS A 135 -1.89 20.17 -9.54
C HIS A 135 -1.99 19.64 -10.97
N VAL A 136 -1.11 20.14 -11.85
CA VAL A 136 -0.95 19.60 -13.20
C VAL A 136 0.15 18.54 -13.18
N ALA A 137 -0.16 17.33 -13.63
CA ALA A 137 0.79 16.25 -13.73
C ALA A 137 0.46 15.38 -14.95
N PRO A 138 1.46 14.78 -15.62
CA PRO A 138 1.21 13.83 -16.68
C PRO A 138 0.53 12.57 -16.12
N VAL A 139 -0.47 12.06 -16.84
CA VAL A 139 -1.07 10.74 -16.57
C VAL A 139 -0.06 9.64 -16.91
N PHE A 140 0.61 9.78 -18.05
CA PHE A 140 1.69 8.89 -18.50
C PHE A 140 3.03 9.61 -18.45
N GLY A 141 3.92 9.14 -17.59
CA GLY A 141 5.29 9.66 -17.45
C GLY A 141 6.33 8.69 -18.00
N PRO A 142 7.62 9.10 -18.04
CA PRO A 142 8.70 8.20 -18.43
C PRO A 142 8.77 6.96 -17.52
N PRO A 143 9.26 5.82 -18.01
CA PRO A 143 9.46 4.64 -17.19
C PRO A 143 10.55 4.89 -16.14
N VAL A 144 10.36 4.32 -14.95
CA VAL A 144 11.34 4.39 -13.84
C VAL A 144 12.13 3.08 -13.74
N ARG A 145 11.54 1.95 -14.15
CA ARG A 145 12.18 0.63 -14.19
C ARG A 145 12.47 0.23 -15.64
N SER A 146 13.50 -0.60 -15.83
CA SER A 146 14.00 -0.96 -17.17
C SER A 146 13.02 -1.75 -18.02
N ASP A 147 12.03 -2.40 -17.40
CA ASP A 147 11.00 -3.21 -18.05
C ASP A 147 9.63 -2.51 -18.09
N ASP A 148 9.51 -1.29 -17.55
CA ASP A 148 8.29 -0.48 -17.68
C ASP A 148 8.29 0.27 -19.01
N LEU A 149 7.12 0.43 -19.63
CA LEU A 149 6.94 1.29 -20.81
C LEU A 149 6.76 2.75 -20.42
N PHE A 150 6.06 2.99 -19.32
CA PHE A 150 5.74 4.30 -18.77
C PHE A 150 5.40 4.16 -17.29
N THR A 151 5.37 5.29 -16.58
CA THR A 151 4.68 5.39 -15.29
C THR A 151 3.25 5.88 -15.51
N MET A 152 2.30 5.40 -14.71
CA MET A 152 0.90 5.81 -14.81
C MET A 152 0.39 6.39 -13.49
N ARG A 153 -0.35 7.50 -13.59
CA ARG A 153 -1.08 8.11 -12.47
C ARG A 153 -2.54 8.28 -12.86
N TRP A 154 -3.38 7.35 -12.44
CA TRP A 154 -4.79 7.35 -12.79
C TRP A 154 -5.67 7.56 -11.57
N ARG A 155 -6.45 8.64 -11.57
CA ARG A 155 -7.51 8.94 -10.60
C ARG A 155 -8.63 9.70 -11.30
N TYR A 156 -9.50 8.96 -12.00
CA TYR A 156 -10.56 9.52 -12.83
C TYR A 156 -11.39 10.59 -12.10
N ASP A 157 -11.80 10.30 -10.86
CA ASP A 157 -12.58 11.21 -10.00
C ASP A 157 -11.86 12.55 -9.76
N SER A 158 -10.56 12.50 -9.52
CA SER A 158 -9.73 13.66 -9.20
C SER A 158 -9.42 14.48 -10.44
N ILE A 159 -9.18 13.81 -11.57
CA ILE A 159 -8.95 14.46 -12.86
C ILE A 159 -10.22 15.18 -13.31
N LYS A 160 -11.38 14.52 -13.23
CA LYS A 160 -12.68 15.10 -13.61
C LYS A 160 -13.01 16.36 -12.80
N LYS A 161 -12.86 16.30 -11.47
CA LYS A 161 -13.00 17.47 -10.59
C LYS A 161 -12.04 18.60 -10.95
N GLY A 162 -10.79 18.27 -11.30
CA GLY A 162 -9.80 19.24 -11.74
C GLY A 162 -10.19 19.94 -13.03
N LEU A 163 -10.76 19.23 -14.01
CA LEU A 163 -11.25 19.80 -15.27
C LEU A 163 -12.52 20.64 -15.08
N GLU A 164 -13.44 20.21 -14.23
CA GLU A 164 -14.61 21.01 -13.83
C GLU A 164 -14.18 22.34 -13.19
N ALA A 165 -13.12 22.32 -12.39
CA ALA A 165 -12.52 23.50 -11.77
C ALA A 165 -11.71 24.38 -12.73
N ARG A 166 -11.22 23.81 -13.84
CA ARG A 166 -10.40 24.49 -14.86
C ARG A 166 -10.94 24.23 -16.26
N PRO A 167 -12.09 24.83 -16.62
CA PRO A 167 -12.69 24.65 -17.94
C PRO A 167 -11.76 25.08 -19.09
N ASP A 168 -10.84 26.02 -18.82
CA ASP A 168 -9.81 26.46 -19.77
C ASP A 168 -8.81 25.35 -20.16
N MET A 169 -8.69 24.30 -19.34
CA MET A 169 -7.84 23.14 -19.59
C MET A 169 -8.62 21.95 -20.19
N SER A 170 -9.95 22.06 -20.30
CA SER A 170 -10.84 20.98 -20.72
C SER A 170 -11.15 21.05 -22.22
N SER A 171 -10.22 20.60 -23.07
CA SER A 171 -10.49 20.45 -24.50
C SER A 171 -11.39 19.23 -24.79
N PRO A 172 -12.16 19.23 -25.89
CA PRO A 172 -12.95 18.07 -26.30
C PRO A 172 -12.11 16.79 -26.44
N GLU A 173 -10.91 16.90 -26.99
CA GLU A 173 -9.99 15.77 -27.19
C GLU A 173 -9.49 15.20 -25.87
N LEU A 174 -9.22 16.05 -24.87
CA LEU A 174 -8.82 15.61 -23.54
C LEU A 174 -9.96 14.86 -22.85
N VAL A 175 -11.19 15.38 -22.94
CA VAL A 175 -12.38 14.73 -22.38
C VAL A 175 -12.60 13.36 -23.03
N GLU A 176 -12.51 13.27 -24.36
CA GLU A 176 -12.61 12.00 -25.08
C GLU A 176 -11.52 11.02 -24.65
N ALA A 177 -10.26 11.45 -24.57
CA ALA A 177 -9.15 10.61 -24.13
C ALA A 177 -9.34 10.08 -22.70
N LEU A 178 -9.89 10.90 -21.80
CA LEU A 178 -10.20 10.49 -20.43
C LEU A 178 -11.31 9.45 -20.38
N GLU A 179 -12.37 9.60 -21.17
CA GLU A 179 -13.46 8.62 -21.22
C GLU A 179 -13.00 7.29 -21.83
N ILE A 180 -12.15 7.32 -22.86
CA ILE A 180 -11.54 6.11 -23.42
C ILE A 180 -10.72 5.39 -22.34
N MET A 181 -9.82 6.11 -21.67
CA MET A 181 -8.99 5.50 -20.61
C MET A 181 -9.84 5.00 -19.44
N HIS A 182 -10.91 5.71 -19.08
CA HIS A 182 -11.85 5.26 -18.06
C HIS A 182 -12.57 3.97 -18.48
N CYS A 183 -13.04 3.87 -19.72
CA CYS A 183 -13.63 2.65 -20.27
C CYS A 183 -12.64 1.48 -20.21
N VAL A 184 -11.40 1.69 -20.65
CA VAL A 184 -10.36 0.64 -20.58
C VAL A 184 -10.13 0.20 -19.13
N ALA A 185 -9.95 1.14 -18.19
CA ALA A 185 -9.69 0.83 -16.79
C ALA A 185 -10.87 0.12 -16.10
N GLU A 186 -12.10 0.52 -16.38
CA GLU A 186 -13.30 0.06 -15.68
C GLU A 186 -14.08 -1.03 -16.41
N GLN A 187 -13.81 -1.33 -17.68
CA GLN A 187 -14.61 -2.27 -18.48
C GLN A 187 -13.75 -3.35 -19.11
N GLU A 188 -12.61 -2.99 -19.69
CA GLU A 188 -11.85 -3.88 -20.57
C GLU A 188 -10.63 -4.53 -19.90
N ALA A 189 -9.99 -3.82 -18.95
CA ALA A 189 -8.81 -4.33 -18.26
C ALA A 189 -9.14 -5.59 -17.46
N VAL A 190 -8.19 -6.54 -17.46
CA VAL A 190 -8.25 -7.70 -16.57
C VAL A 190 -8.29 -7.18 -15.15
N ARG A 191 -9.37 -7.51 -14.45
CA ARG A 191 -9.59 -7.08 -13.07
C ARG A 191 -9.83 -8.27 -12.17
N PHE A 192 -9.54 -8.04 -10.92
CA PHE A 192 -9.92 -8.87 -9.81
C PHE A 192 -10.76 -8.02 -8.86
N MET A 193 -11.92 -8.54 -8.46
CA MET A 193 -12.82 -7.87 -7.54
C MET A 193 -13.24 -8.86 -6.48
N GLU A 194 -12.73 -8.71 -5.27
CA GLU A 194 -13.06 -9.57 -4.14
C GLU A 194 -13.28 -8.76 -2.87
N GLN A 195 -14.21 -9.24 -2.06
CA GLN A 195 -14.34 -8.77 -0.69
C GLN A 195 -13.22 -9.39 0.14
N LEU A 196 -12.22 -8.59 0.51
CA LEU A 196 -11.14 -9.05 1.40
C LEU A 196 -11.71 -9.47 2.77
N PRO A 197 -11.60 -10.76 3.16
CA PRO A 197 -11.97 -11.21 4.50
C PRO A 197 -11.04 -10.64 5.57
N THR A 198 -11.42 -10.79 6.84
CA THR A 198 -10.49 -10.56 7.96
C THR A 198 -9.21 -11.38 7.76
N ASP A 199 -8.09 -10.85 8.22
CA ASP A 199 -6.78 -11.51 8.13
C ASP A 199 -6.26 -11.69 6.70
N THR A 200 -6.51 -10.68 5.86
CA THR A 200 -6.09 -10.65 4.47
C THR A 200 -5.11 -9.50 4.21
N LEU A 201 -4.03 -9.82 3.51
CA LEU A 201 -3.08 -8.86 2.96
C LEU A 201 -3.35 -8.67 1.47
N LEU A 202 -3.56 -7.43 1.05
CA LEU A 202 -3.54 -7.03 -0.36
C LEU A 202 -2.26 -6.23 -0.62
N LEU A 203 -1.40 -6.75 -1.49
CA LEU A 203 -0.24 -6.04 -2.03
C LEU A 203 -0.52 -5.66 -3.48
N ALA A 204 -0.17 -4.44 -3.86
CA ALA A 204 -0.29 -3.95 -5.22
C ALA A 204 0.98 -3.17 -5.59
N ASP A 205 1.57 -3.51 -6.74
CA ASP A 205 2.60 -2.71 -7.38
C ASP A 205 1.94 -1.50 -8.07
N ASN A 206 2.02 -0.35 -7.41
CA ASN A 206 1.42 0.89 -7.89
C ASN A 206 2.00 1.39 -9.23
N HIS A 207 3.12 0.84 -9.70
CA HIS A 207 3.67 1.17 -11.01
C HIS A 207 3.02 0.38 -12.15
N ARG A 208 2.43 -0.78 -11.86
CA ARG A 208 1.92 -1.73 -12.86
C ARG A 208 0.45 -2.07 -12.72
N MET A 209 -0.17 -1.70 -11.60
CA MET A 209 -1.56 -2.01 -11.32
C MET A 209 -2.35 -0.80 -10.85
N LEU A 210 -3.56 -0.69 -11.39
CA LEU A 210 -4.62 0.12 -10.82
C LEU A 210 -5.32 -0.69 -9.73
N HIS A 211 -5.66 -0.03 -8.64
CA HIS A 211 -6.46 -0.62 -7.58
C HIS A 211 -7.44 0.41 -7.05
N GLY A 212 -8.61 -0.07 -6.63
CA GLY A 212 -9.69 0.75 -6.13
C GLY A 212 -10.49 -0.02 -5.09
N ARG A 213 -11.54 0.62 -4.60
CA ARG A 213 -12.51 -0.01 -3.73
C ARG A 213 -13.89 0.53 -4.06
N THR A 214 -14.90 -0.31 -3.93
CA THR A 214 -16.28 0.13 -3.87
C THR A 214 -16.57 0.72 -2.49
N THR A 215 -17.66 1.49 -2.39
CA THR A 215 -18.19 1.95 -1.11
C THR A 215 -18.61 0.75 -0.26
N TYR A 216 -18.30 0.77 1.04
CA TYR A 216 -18.78 -0.22 2.00
C TYR A 216 -19.48 0.49 3.16
N THR A 217 -20.50 -0.17 3.70
CA THR A 217 -21.34 0.32 4.81
C THR A 217 -20.98 -0.30 6.16
N ASP A 218 -20.05 -1.25 6.18
CA ASP A 218 -19.60 -1.90 7.40
C ASP A 218 -18.70 -0.95 8.23
N GLU A 219 -19.28 -0.40 9.30
CA GLU A 219 -18.60 0.48 10.25
C GLU A 219 -17.50 -0.23 11.05
N ARG A 220 -17.56 -1.56 11.16
CA ARG A 220 -16.55 -2.37 11.86
C ARG A 220 -15.36 -2.70 10.98
N ARG A 221 -15.42 -2.35 9.68
CA ARG A 221 -14.35 -2.64 8.74
C ARG A 221 -13.11 -1.83 9.08
N HIS A 222 -12.09 -2.53 9.55
CA HIS A 222 -10.79 -1.96 9.87
C HIS A 222 -9.76 -2.42 8.84
N LEU A 223 -9.32 -1.49 7.99
CA LEU A 223 -8.26 -1.71 7.02
C LEU A 223 -7.05 -0.84 7.40
N VAL A 224 -5.88 -1.45 7.48
CA VAL A 224 -4.60 -0.76 7.65
C VAL A 224 -3.91 -0.71 6.31
N ARG A 225 -3.54 0.48 5.85
CA ARG A 225 -2.79 0.66 4.60
C ARG A 225 -1.40 1.18 4.91
N ILE A 226 -0.39 0.63 4.25
CA ILE A 226 1.00 1.06 4.31
C ILE A 226 1.51 1.21 2.88
N ARG A 227 2.22 2.31 2.58
CA ARG A 227 2.99 2.43 1.33
C ARG A 227 4.43 2.09 1.62
N MET A 228 5.10 1.53 0.62
CA MET A 228 6.51 1.21 0.67
C MET A 228 7.22 1.63 -0.62
N SER A 229 8.54 1.74 -0.54
CA SER A 229 9.44 2.08 -1.63
C SER A 229 10.59 1.09 -1.72
N ASP A 230 11.23 1.00 -2.87
CA ASP A 230 12.46 0.21 -3.03
C ASP A 230 13.68 0.90 -2.39
N VAL A 231 13.59 2.19 -2.06
CA VAL A 231 14.69 3.01 -1.53
C VAL A 231 14.46 3.36 -0.05
N PRO A 232 15.48 3.22 0.82
CA PRO A 232 15.42 3.65 2.22
C PRO A 232 14.98 5.10 2.38
N ASN A 233 14.29 5.43 3.47
CA ASN A 233 13.85 6.81 3.70
C ASN A 233 15.02 7.79 3.85
N ALA A 234 16.16 7.36 4.40
CA ALA A 234 17.37 8.17 4.56
C ALA A 234 18.02 8.60 3.23
N GLU A 235 17.69 7.91 2.13
CA GLU A 235 18.18 8.15 0.77
C GLU A 235 17.12 8.80 -0.13
N ARG A 236 15.87 8.92 0.35
CA ARG A 236 14.76 9.42 -0.47
C ARG A 236 14.76 10.94 -0.55
N VAL A 237 14.71 11.46 -1.77
CA VAL A 237 14.51 12.89 -2.06
C VAL A 237 13.03 13.17 -2.34
N GLY A 238 12.44 14.14 -1.64
CA GLY A 238 11.06 14.60 -1.86
C GLY A 238 10.16 14.54 -0.61
N PRO A 239 8.87 14.87 -0.73
CA PRO A 239 7.95 15.13 0.40
C PRO A 239 7.58 13.89 1.25
N SER A 240 8.20 12.74 0.99
CA SER A 240 8.00 11.49 1.73
C SER A 240 9.31 10.88 2.24
N GLY A 241 10.44 11.60 2.12
CA GLY A 241 11.69 11.27 2.82
C GLY A 241 11.69 11.87 4.22
N VAL A 242 12.58 11.38 5.09
CA VAL A 242 12.82 12.02 6.39
C VAL A 242 13.45 13.38 6.09
N VAL A 243 12.79 14.47 6.49
CA VAL A 243 13.42 15.80 6.51
C VAL A 243 14.60 15.69 7.47
N ARG A 244 15.82 15.75 6.95
CA ARG A 244 17.01 15.92 7.78
C ARG A 244 16.98 17.36 8.29
N ASP A 245 16.65 17.53 9.56
CA ASP A 245 17.03 18.73 10.32
C ASP A 245 18.52 18.65 10.68
#